data_AF-A0A5B0E1K9-F1
#
_entry.id   AF-A0A5B0E1K9-F1
#
_cell.length_a   1.000
_cell.length_b   1.000
_cell.length_c   1.000
_cell.angle_alpha   90.00
_cell.angle_beta   90.00
_cell.angle_gamma   90.00
#
_symmetry.space_group_name_H-M   'P 1'
#
loop_
_entity.id
_entity.type
_entity.pdbx_description
1 polymer ?
#
loop_
_entity_poly.entity_id
_entity_poly.type
_entity_poly.pdbx_seq_one_letter_code
_entity_poly.pdbx_strand_id
1 'polypeptide(L)'
;MKDGESEKASISRLSKRQRRRRRKPAAPATAHADLPPVLGEKVEKAEAALARQGGGLPAAPRKKQRRRRRGSPAAGPAKPQTRTLRPAESPTQSNLPIYAALDLGTNNCRLLVAVPGRPGQFRVIDAFSRIVRLGEGLSRTGSLAKPAMDRALAALTVCRQKLAARRITGLRLIATEACRSAANGEEFLERVHKELGLDLEIVSRETEARLAVSGCGSLVDRAARGAVLFDIGGGSSEIALLDLSAGATRRLSNHIVDWTSLPVGVVSLAERYGGRNVSPEQFQAMVDDVSSHIAQFPGKDRLAEHVGKAGFHLLGTSGTVTTLAGVHLGLERYDRRQVDGLWLRNAEVSELVARICDWSFEERIANPCIGSERADLVLAGCAILEAIRRQWPAPVLRVADRGLREGLLIEMMVADGVWRRESQQNRMRQSA
;
A
#
# COMPACT_ATOMS: atom_id res chain seq x y z
N MET A 1 49.28 32.67 54.54
CA MET A 1 50.59 33.05 53.98
C MET A 1 51.21 31.75 53.47
N LYS A 2 51.40 31.55 52.16
CA LYS A 2 52.44 32.14 51.30
C LYS A 2 53.86 31.77 51.76
N ASP A 3 54.80 31.31 50.94
CA ASP A 3 54.87 30.80 49.55
C ASP A 3 56.14 29.87 49.52
N GLY A 4 56.50 28.99 48.57
CA GLY A 4 56.00 28.56 47.26
C GLY A 4 57.03 27.57 46.60
N GLU A 5 56.80 27.12 45.35
CA GLU A 5 57.77 26.39 44.46
C GLU A 5 58.33 25.00 44.92
N SER A 6 58.86 24.10 44.07
CA SER A 6 58.65 23.82 42.63
C SER A 6 59.04 22.36 42.28
N GLU A 7 58.38 21.83 41.26
CA GLU A 7 58.76 20.76 40.31
C GLU A 7 60.00 19.85 40.56
N LYS A 8 59.78 18.51 40.55
CA LYS A 8 60.72 17.56 39.92
C LYS A 8 60.04 16.29 39.41
N ALA A 9 60.18 16.03 38.11
CA ALA A 9 59.51 14.94 37.41
C ALA A 9 60.25 13.58 37.53
N SER A 10 59.48 12.48 37.52
CA SER A 10 59.99 11.12 37.30
C SER A 10 59.16 10.40 36.23
N ILE A 11 59.46 10.70 34.96
CA ILE A 11 58.80 10.08 33.80
C ILE A 11 59.35 8.66 33.58
N SER A 12 58.57 7.63 33.91
CA SER A 12 58.90 6.25 33.55
C SER A 12 58.73 6.03 32.04
N ARG A 13 59.83 5.64 31.36
CA ARG A 13 59.87 5.46 29.91
C ARG A 13 59.21 4.14 29.49
N LEU A 14 57.92 4.17 29.16
CA LEU A 14 57.24 3.04 28.50
C LEU A 14 57.86 2.72 27.13
N SER A 15 58.03 1.44 26.84
CA SER A 15 58.78 0.94 25.68
C SER A 15 58.11 1.25 24.33
N LYS A 16 58.90 1.34 23.25
CA LYS A 16 58.39 1.55 21.87
C LYS A 16 57.36 0.49 21.42
N ARG A 17 57.31 -0.69 22.06
CA ARG A 17 56.35 -1.76 21.76
C ARG A 17 54.95 -1.52 22.37
N GLN A 18 54.83 -0.71 23.43
CA GLN A 18 53.54 -0.36 24.05
C GLN A 18 52.87 0.86 23.40
N ARG A 19 53.63 1.78 22.77
CA ARG A 19 53.06 2.94 22.04
C ARG A 19 52.32 2.61 20.74
N ARG A 20 52.42 1.38 20.21
CA ARG A 20 51.76 0.97 18.94
C ARG A 20 50.37 0.31 19.11
N ARG A 21 49.80 0.24 20.33
CA ARG A 21 48.46 -0.32 20.59
C ARG A 21 47.36 0.71 20.96
N ARG A 22 47.68 2.00 21.03
CA ARG A 22 46.69 3.10 21.22
C ARG A 22 46.73 4.10 20.05
N ARG A 23 46.29 3.64 18.88
CA ARG A 23 45.85 4.45 17.72
C ARG A 23 45.19 3.54 16.68
N LYS A 24 43.99 3.07 17.01
CA LYS A 24 42.94 2.74 16.03
C LYS A 24 41.76 3.62 16.41
N PRO A 25 41.08 4.31 15.46
CA PRO A 25 39.73 4.79 15.74
C PRO A 25 38.87 3.57 16.08
N ALA A 26 38.01 3.69 17.07
CA ALA A 26 36.95 2.70 17.24
C ALA A 26 36.10 2.74 15.96
N ALA A 27 35.83 1.58 15.38
CA ALA A 27 34.76 1.49 14.39
C ALA A 27 33.45 1.93 15.09
N PRO A 28 32.53 2.61 14.40
CA PRO A 28 31.22 2.88 14.97
C PRO A 28 30.60 1.55 15.40
N ALA A 29 30.05 1.52 16.61
CA ALA A 29 29.35 0.33 17.09
C ALA A 29 28.17 0.07 16.15
N THR A 30 28.19 -1.07 15.45
CA THR A 30 27.13 -1.47 14.53
C THR A 30 25.81 -1.60 15.28
N ALA A 31 24.85 -0.72 14.99
CA ALA A 31 23.51 -0.71 15.57
C ALA A 31 22.64 -1.84 15.01
N HIS A 32 23.07 -3.09 15.24
CA HIS A 32 22.41 -4.31 14.74
C HIS A 32 21.89 -5.21 15.87
N ALA A 33 21.79 -4.68 17.10
CA ALA A 33 21.35 -5.44 18.28
C ALA A 33 19.87 -5.90 18.20
N ASP A 34 19.02 -5.14 17.50
CA ASP A 34 17.57 -5.38 17.40
C ASP A 34 17.08 -5.77 15.98
N LEU A 35 18.00 -6.11 15.07
CA LEU A 35 17.62 -6.68 13.78
C LEU A 35 17.33 -8.19 13.94
N PRO A 36 16.16 -8.70 13.49
CA PRO A 36 15.98 -10.12 13.25
C PRO A 36 17.18 -10.72 12.51
N PRO A 37 17.72 -11.89 12.92
CA PRO A 37 18.96 -12.47 12.34
C PRO A 37 18.93 -12.65 10.81
N VAL A 38 17.72 -12.70 10.23
CA VAL A 38 17.43 -12.85 8.80
C VAL A 38 17.74 -11.58 7.99
N LEU A 39 17.99 -10.42 8.61
CA LEU A 39 18.25 -9.16 7.89
C LEU A 39 19.70 -8.95 7.49
N GLY A 40 20.69 -9.39 8.28
CA GLY A 40 22.12 -9.13 8.00
C GLY A 40 22.55 -9.59 6.59
N GLU A 41 22.31 -10.86 6.26
CA GLU A 41 22.58 -11.37 4.90
C GLU A 41 21.78 -10.66 3.79
N LYS A 42 20.62 -10.09 4.11
CA LYS A 42 19.77 -9.38 3.13
C LYS A 42 20.27 -7.96 2.89
N VAL A 43 20.83 -7.31 3.92
CA VAL A 43 21.51 -6.00 3.81
C VAL A 43 22.75 -6.13 2.92
N GLU A 44 23.64 -7.09 3.17
CA GLU A 44 24.82 -7.32 2.31
C GLU A 44 24.43 -7.57 0.84
N LYS A 45 23.34 -8.31 0.60
CA LYS A 45 22.81 -8.57 -0.75
C LYS A 45 22.18 -7.32 -1.37
N ALA A 46 21.59 -6.43 -0.58
CA ALA A 46 21.03 -5.14 -1.03
C ALA A 46 22.15 -4.15 -1.40
N GLU A 47 23.16 -4.00 -0.53
CA GLU A 47 24.37 -3.22 -0.78
C GLU A 47 25.07 -3.67 -2.08
N ALA A 48 25.28 -4.99 -2.22
CA ALA A 48 25.90 -5.56 -3.42
C ALA A 48 25.04 -5.37 -4.70
N ALA A 49 23.72 -5.26 -4.57
CA ALA A 49 22.82 -4.99 -5.69
C ALA A 49 22.85 -3.50 -6.10
N LEU A 50 22.89 -2.58 -5.13
CA LEU A 50 22.98 -1.14 -5.38
C LEU A 50 24.35 -0.75 -5.96
N ALA A 51 25.44 -1.29 -5.42
CA ALA A 51 26.79 -1.08 -5.97
C ALA A 51 26.91 -1.49 -7.44
N ARG A 52 26.14 -2.50 -7.89
CA ARG A 52 26.08 -2.94 -9.29
C ARG A 52 25.21 -2.06 -10.19
N GLN A 53 24.32 -1.23 -9.63
CA GLN A 53 23.55 -0.26 -10.41
C GLN A 53 24.36 1.01 -10.76
N GLY A 54 25.55 1.18 -10.20
CA GLY A 54 26.48 2.26 -10.53
C GLY A 54 27.19 2.16 -11.88
N GLY A 55 26.89 1.15 -12.73
CA GLY A 55 27.55 1.03 -14.03
C GLY A 55 26.88 0.06 -15.01
N GLY A 56 26.41 0.61 -16.14
CA GLY A 56 26.11 -0.15 -17.36
C GLY A 56 24.73 -0.80 -17.46
N LEU A 57 24.12 -0.68 -18.64
CA LEU A 57 22.86 -1.35 -19.00
C LEU A 57 23.00 -2.88 -18.94
N PRO A 58 22.06 -3.62 -18.32
CA PRO A 58 22.07 -5.08 -18.35
C PRO A 58 21.67 -5.61 -19.73
N ALA A 59 22.49 -6.50 -20.30
CA ALA A 59 22.26 -7.10 -21.61
C ALA A 59 21.08 -8.10 -21.61
N ALA A 60 20.39 -8.20 -22.75
CA ALA A 60 19.18 -9.02 -22.90
C ALA A 60 19.43 -10.55 -22.79
N PRO A 61 18.48 -11.33 -22.24
CA PRO A 61 18.64 -12.77 -22.06
C PRO A 61 18.55 -13.54 -23.39
N ARG A 62 19.55 -14.38 -23.67
CA ARG A 62 19.61 -15.26 -24.84
C ARG A 62 18.54 -16.37 -24.78
N LYS A 63 17.69 -16.47 -25.81
CA LYS A 63 16.72 -17.57 -25.98
C LYS A 63 17.42 -18.91 -26.23
N LYS A 64 17.17 -19.94 -25.40
CA LYS A 64 17.58 -21.33 -25.68
C LYS A 64 16.63 -21.97 -26.70
N GLN A 65 17.13 -22.32 -27.88
CA GLN A 65 16.41 -23.11 -28.88
C GLN A 65 16.35 -24.60 -28.45
N ARG A 66 15.16 -25.20 -28.42
CA ARG A 66 14.99 -26.67 -28.36
C ARG A 66 14.87 -27.22 -29.79
N ARG A 67 15.84 -28.05 -30.20
CA ARG A 67 15.83 -28.73 -31.51
C ARG A 67 14.70 -29.77 -31.55
N ARG A 68 13.85 -29.72 -32.58
CA ARG A 68 12.94 -30.83 -32.94
C ARG A 68 13.75 -31.96 -33.58
N ARG A 69 13.49 -33.21 -33.23
CA ARG A 69 13.85 -34.40 -34.04
C ARG A 69 12.56 -35.02 -34.60
N ARG A 70 12.59 -35.37 -35.88
CA ARG A 70 11.54 -36.13 -36.57
C ARG A 70 11.79 -37.64 -36.37
N GLY A 71 10.72 -38.42 -36.36
CA GLY A 71 10.73 -39.88 -36.44
C GLY A 71 9.30 -40.39 -36.65
N SER A 72 9.12 -41.28 -37.63
CA SER A 72 7.88 -41.95 -38.04
C SER A 72 8.24 -43.38 -38.48
N PRO A 73 7.28 -44.27 -38.79
CA PRO A 73 6.17 -44.76 -37.96
C PRO A 73 6.15 -46.31 -37.89
N ALA A 74 5.36 -46.92 -37.00
CA ALA A 74 5.05 -48.37 -37.05
C ALA A 74 3.70 -48.72 -36.41
N ALA A 75 3.14 -49.87 -36.83
CA ALA A 75 1.77 -50.36 -36.68
C ALA A 75 1.21 -50.58 -35.24
N GLY A 76 -0.12 -50.76 -35.14
CA GLY A 76 -0.85 -51.16 -33.92
C GLY A 76 -0.82 -52.68 -33.64
N PRO A 77 -1.77 -53.29 -32.86
CA PRO A 77 -3.22 -52.97 -32.89
C PRO A 77 -3.97 -53.00 -31.51
N ALA A 78 -5.31 -52.94 -31.61
CA ALA A 78 -6.35 -53.34 -30.65
C ALA A 78 -6.74 -52.42 -29.46
N LYS A 79 -8.06 -52.27 -29.26
CA LYS A 79 -8.74 -51.51 -28.20
C LYS A 79 -9.14 -52.43 -27.04
N PRO A 80 -9.35 -51.87 -25.84
CA PRO A 80 -10.64 -52.08 -25.16
C PRO A 80 -11.42 -50.77 -24.95
N GLN A 81 -12.75 -50.86 -24.94
CA GLN A 81 -13.63 -49.72 -24.63
C GLN A 81 -13.88 -49.64 -23.11
N THR A 82 -13.23 -48.72 -22.41
CA THR A 82 -13.61 -48.36 -21.03
C THR A 82 -14.62 -47.21 -21.05
N ARG A 83 -15.86 -47.52 -20.69
CA ARG A 83 -16.98 -46.57 -20.57
C ARG A 83 -16.79 -45.68 -19.34
N THR A 84 -15.97 -44.64 -19.46
CA THR A 84 -15.78 -43.64 -18.39
C THR A 84 -17.09 -42.88 -18.15
N LEU A 85 -17.75 -43.22 -17.04
CA LEU A 85 -18.87 -42.46 -16.50
C LEU A 85 -18.41 -41.00 -16.32
N ARG A 86 -19.11 -40.05 -16.96
CA ARG A 86 -18.98 -38.64 -16.60
C ARG A 86 -19.37 -38.52 -15.11
N PRO A 87 -18.55 -37.91 -14.25
CA PRO A 87 -19.02 -37.49 -12.94
C PRO A 87 -20.25 -36.58 -13.16
N ALA A 88 -21.32 -36.82 -12.42
CA ALA A 88 -22.48 -35.95 -12.47
C ALA A 88 -22.05 -34.53 -12.07
N GLU A 89 -22.28 -33.55 -12.94
CA GLU A 89 -22.04 -32.15 -12.62
C GLU A 89 -22.98 -31.76 -11.47
N SER A 90 -22.41 -31.58 -10.28
CA SER A 90 -23.12 -31.05 -9.13
C SER A 90 -23.69 -29.66 -9.49
N PRO A 91 -25.01 -29.45 -9.42
CA PRO A 91 -25.60 -28.18 -9.82
C PRO A 91 -25.16 -27.03 -8.88
N THR A 92 -25.11 -25.81 -9.43
CA THR A 92 -24.98 -24.50 -8.74
C THR A 92 -23.61 -23.99 -8.24
N GLN A 93 -22.58 -23.96 -9.10
CA GLN A 93 -21.48 -22.98 -8.97
C GLN A 93 -21.32 -21.99 -10.16
N SER A 94 -21.99 -22.21 -11.28
CA SER A 94 -21.65 -21.60 -12.58
C SER A 94 -22.28 -20.23 -12.90
N ASN A 95 -23.10 -19.64 -12.01
CA ASN A 95 -23.93 -18.46 -12.34
C ASN A 95 -23.96 -17.33 -11.28
N LEU A 96 -23.00 -17.28 -10.35
CA LEU A 96 -22.87 -16.10 -9.48
C LEU A 96 -22.39 -14.88 -10.30
N PRO A 97 -23.01 -13.69 -10.15
CA PRO A 97 -22.58 -12.50 -10.87
C PRO A 97 -21.16 -12.11 -10.46
N ILE A 98 -20.35 -11.72 -11.45
CA ILE A 98 -18.92 -11.40 -11.24
C ILE A 98 -18.74 -9.90 -11.35
N TYR A 99 -18.14 -9.28 -10.35
CA TYR A 99 -17.84 -7.86 -10.33
C TYR A 99 -16.34 -7.64 -10.41
N ALA A 100 -15.93 -6.57 -11.09
CA ALA A 100 -14.52 -6.19 -11.19
C ALA A 100 -14.32 -4.68 -11.00
N ALA A 101 -13.32 -4.33 -10.20
CA ALA A 101 -12.94 -2.97 -9.90
C ALA A 101 -11.43 -2.79 -10.14
N LEU A 102 -11.06 -1.82 -10.97
CA LEU A 102 -9.68 -1.45 -11.28
C LEU A 102 -9.39 -0.03 -10.79
N ASP A 103 -8.31 0.16 -10.04
CA ASP A 103 -7.76 1.47 -9.67
C ASP A 103 -6.41 1.70 -10.38
N LEU A 104 -6.33 2.79 -11.14
CA LEU A 104 -5.09 3.33 -11.69
C LEU A 104 -4.69 4.59 -10.92
N GLY A 105 -3.87 4.40 -9.89
CA GLY A 105 -3.36 5.47 -9.05
C GLY A 105 -1.93 5.92 -9.41
N THR A 106 -1.48 6.98 -8.75
CA THR A 106 -0.15 7.59 -8.95
C THR A 106 1.01 6.60 -8.81
N ASN A 107 0.91 5.62 -7.90
CA ASN A 107 1.98 4.64 -7.67
C ASN A 107 1.63 3.23 -8.18
N ASN A 108 0.37 2.79 -8.00
CA ASN A 108 -0.06 1.42 -8.28
C ASN A 108 -1.20 1.37 -9.31
N CYS A 109 -1.15 0.35 -10.17
CA CYS A 109 -2.31 -0.14 -10.91
C CYS A 109 -2.75 -1.45 -10.27
N ARG A 110 -4.02 -1.58 -9.86
CA ARG A 110 -4.55 -2.82 -9.26
C ARG A 110 -5.94 -3.15 -9.79
N LEU A 111 -6.28 -4.43 -9.70
CA LEU A 111 -7.57 -4.99 -10.10
C LEU A 111 -8.02 -5.98 -9.02
N LEU A 112 -9.29 -5.92 -8.64
CA LEU A 112 -9.99 -6.99 -7.94
C LEU A 112 -11.12 -7.52 -8.81
N VAL A 113 -11.28 -8.83 -8.83
CA VAL A 113 -12.46 -9.51 -9.36
C VAL A 113 -13.06 -10.34 -8.24
N ALA A 114 -14.36 -10.18 -7.99
CA ALA A 114 -15.05 -10.79 -6.87
C ALA A 114 -16.42 -11.33 -7.26
N VAL A 115 -16.90 -12.33 -6.51
CA VAL A 115 -18.31 -12.72 -6.48
C VAL A 115 -18.93 -12.29 -5.15
N PRO A 116 -20.22 -11.90 -5.11
CA PRO A 116 -20.89 -11.63 -3.86
C PRO A 116 -20.85 -12.81 -2.89
N GLY A 117 -20.84 -12.49 -1.60
CA GLY A 117 -21.10 -13.42 -0.51
C GLY A 117 -22.25 -12.89 0.34
N ARG A 118 -22.18 -13.15 1.66
CA ARG A 118 -23.15 -12.66 2.64
C ARG A 118 -23.40 -11.15 2.53
N PRO A 119 -24.54 -10.62 3.02
CA PRO A 119 -24.88 -9.21 2.90
C PRO A 119 -23.78 -8.23 3.31
N GLY A 120 -23.18 -7.54 2.34
CA GLY A 120 -22.09 -6.57 2.54
C GLY A 120 -20.67 -7.19 2.53
N GLN A 121 -20.55 -8.43 2.07
CA GLN A 121 -19.29 -9.16 1.92
C GLN A 121 -19.22 -9.77 0.52
N PHE A 122 -18.00 -9.93 0.01
CA PHE A 122 -17.72 -10.59 -1.26
C PHE A 122 -16.49 -11.49 -1.11
N ARG A 123 -16.32 -12.43 -2.04
CA ARG A 123 -15.15 -13.29 -2.13
C ARG A 123 -14.35 -12.91 -3.37
N VAL A 124 -13.11 -12.48 -3.17
CA VAL A 124 -12.16 -12.24 -4.27
C VAL A 124 -11.87 -13.57 -4.97
N ILE A 125 -11.98 -13.57 -6.30
CA ILE A 125 -11.72 -14.72 -7.18
C ILE A 125 -10.56 -14.47 -8.16
N ASP A 126 -10.17 -13.21 -8.33
CA ASP A 126 -8.95 -12.82 -9.01
C ASP A 126 -8.44 -11.49 -8.46
N ALA A 127 -7.12 -11.29 -8.52
CA ALA A 127 -6.49 -10.04 -8.14
C ALA A 127 -5.24 -9.78 -8.99
N PHE A 128 -4.91 -8.50 -9.13
CA PHE A 128 -3.65 -8.03 -9.68
C PHE A 128 -3.24 -6.75 -8.97
N SER A 129 -1.94 -6.54 -8.80
CA SER A 129 -1.34 -5.31 -8.31
C SER A 129 0.04 -5.18 -8.92
N ARG A 130 0.36 -3.99 -9.45
CA ARG A 130 1.67 -3.66 -10.00
C ARG A 130 2.03 -2.23 -9.61
N ILE A 131 3.25 -2.05 -9.12
CA ILE A 131 3.85 -0.71 -8.97
C ILE A 131 4.17 -0.22 -10.39
N VAL A 132 3.55 0.89 -10.77
CA VAL A 132 3.69 1.51 -12.10
C VAL A 132 4.37 2.88 -12.02
N ARG A 133 4.32 3.55 -10.86
CA ARG A 133 4.84 4.93 -10.65
C ARG A 133 4.39 5.88 -11.77
N LEU A 134 3.09 5.91 -12.04
CA LEU A 134 2.49 6.70 -13.13
C LEU A 134 2.76 8.20 -12.96
N GLY A 135 2.69 8.71 -11.73
CA GLY A 135 2.95 10.12 -11.43
C GLY A 135 4.41 10.47 -11.12
N GLU A 136 5.39 9.64 -11.51
CA GLU A 136 6.80 10.01 -11.32
C GLU A 136 7.17 11.27 -12.12
N GLY A 137 7.79 12.24 -11.46
CA GLY A 137 8.15 13.54 -12.01
C GLY A 137 6.98 14.50 -12.25
N LEU A 138 5.72 14.05 -12.11
CA LEU A 138 4.51 14.83 -12.41
C LEU A 138 4.47 16.15 -11.64
N SER A 139 4.90 16.12 -10.37
CA SER A 139 5.00 17.28 -9.47
C SER A 139 5.84 18.44 -10.03
N ARG A 140 6.80 18.11 -10.91
CA ARG A 140 7.76 19.04 -11.52
C ARG A 140 7.50 19.32 -13.00
N THR A 141 6.87 18.39 -13.72
CA THR A 141 6.64 18.48 -15.17
C THR A 141 5.23 18.92 -15.56
N GLY A 142 4.23 18.74 -14.69
CA GLY A 142 2.82 18.95 -15.02
C GLY A 142 2.21 17.90 -15.97
N SER A 143 3.00 16.92 -16.44
CA SER A 143 2.58 15.90 -17.42
C SER A 143 3.15 14.52 -17.09
N LEU A 144 2.38 13.47 -17.39
CA LEU A 144 2.76 12.07 -17.27
C LEU A 144 3.96 11.76 -18.18
N ALA A 145 5.02 11.19 -17.60
CA ALA A 145 6.21 10.79 -18.34
C ALA A 145 5.91 9.57 -19.25
N LYS A 146 6.39 9.58 -20.50
CA LYS A 146 6.18 8.47 -21.45
C LYS A 146 6.59 7.08 -20.89
N PRO A 147 7.74 6.90 -20.21
CA PRO A 147 8.08 5.61 -19.60
C PRO A 147 7.07 5.15 -18.54
N ALA A 148 6.47 6.08 -17.78
CA ALA A 148 5.48 5.78 -16.76
C ALA A 148 4.14 5.36 -17.39
N MET A 149 3.70 6.06 -18.46
CA MET A 149 2.55 5.69 -19.27
C MET A 149 2.70 4.29 -19.91
N ASP A 150 3.88 4.00 -20.48
CA ASP A 150 4.15 2.70 -21.11
C ASP A 150 4.17 1.55 -20.08
N ARG A 151 4.69 1.77 -18.86
CA ARG A 151 4.58 0.80 -17.74
C ARG A 151 3.13 0.59 -17.29
N ALA A 152 2.33 1.66 -17.23
CA ALA A 152 0.92 1.57 -16.89
C ALA A 152 0.13 0.79 -17.95
N LEU A 153 0.34 1.05 -19.24
CA LEU A 153 -0.26 0.26 -20.34
C LEU A 153 0.12 -1.22 -20.29
N ALA A 154 1.36 -1.55 -19.92
CA ALA A 154 1.77 -2.94 -19.70
C ALA A 154 1.08 -3.62 -18.50
N ALA A 155 0.62 -2.84 -17.50
CA ALA A 155 -0.13 -3.29 -16.33
C ALA A 155 -1.67 -3.26 -16.53
N LEU A 156 -2.17 -2.49 -17.50
CA LEU A 156 -3.57 -2.49 -17.97
C LEU A 156 -3.80 -3.62 -19.00
N THR A 157 -2.77 -3.94 -19.79
CA THR A 157 -2.48 -5.30 -20.25
C THR A 157 -2.32 -6.22 -19.03
N VAL A 158 -2.57 -7.53 -19.15
CA VAL A 158 -2.76 -8.46 -18.01
C VAL A 158 -4.05 -8.17 -17.21
N CYS A 159 -4.35 -6.93 -16.77
CA CYS A 159 -5.67 -6.59 -16.22
C CYS A 159 -6.78 -6.90 -17.23
N ARG A 160 -6.64 -6.43 -18.47
CA ARG A 160 -7.51 -6.84 -19.59
C ARG A 160 -7.64 -8.35 -19.71
N GLN A 161 -6.52 -9.07 -19.69
CA GLN A 161 -6.50 -10.51 -19.96
C GLN A 161 -7.27 -11.27 -18.87
N LYS A 162 -7.17 -10.82 -17.61
CA LYS A 162 -7.96 -11.31 -16.47
C LYS A 162 -9.46 -11.00 -16.60
N LEU A 163 -9.81 -9.82 -17.10
CA LEU A 163 -11.20 -9.42 -17.37
C LEU A 163 -11.81 -10.25 -18.51
N ALA A 164 -11.10 -10.36 -19.65
CA ALA A 164 -11.55 -11.10 -20.84
C ALA A 164 -11.70 -12.62 -20.61
N ALA A 165 -11.02 -13.19 -19.61
CA ALA A 165 -11.16 -14.59 -19.21
C ALA A 165 -12.47 -14.89 -18.45
N ARG A 166 -13.34 -13.90 -18.22
CA ARG A 166 -14.51 -14.01 -17.33
C ARG A 166 -15.71 -13.25 -17.91
N ARG A 167 -16.93 -13.74 -17.64
CA ARG A 167 -18.17 -12.98 -17.91
C ARG A 167 -18.40 -12.02 -16.74
N ILE A 168 -17.92 -10.79 -16.88
CA ILE A 168 -18.11 -9.74 -15.88
C ILE A 168 -19.55 -9.19 -15.97
N THR A 169 -20.25 -9.14 -14.85
CA THR A 169 -21.59 -8.58 -14.68
C THR A 169 -21.53 -7.08 -14.42
N GLY A 170 -20.63 -6.63 -13.53
CA GLY A 170 -20.42 -5.22 -13.23
C GLY A 170 -18.94 -4.86 -13.28
N LEU A 171 -18.60 -3.81 -14.03
CA LEU A 171 -17.22 -3.36 -14.24
C LEU A 171 -17.12 -1.86 -13.93
N ARG A 172 -16.18 -1.48 -13.06
CA ARG A 172 -15.79 -0.08 -12.85
C ARG A 172 -14.27 0.04 -12.93
N LEU A 173 -13.80 1.03 -13.68
CA LEU A 173 -12.39 1.25 -13.98
C LEU A 173 -12.12 2.73 -13.71
N ILE A 174 -11.29 3.03 -12.70
CA ILE A 174 -11.05 4.42 -12.27
C ILE A 174 -9.58 4.80 -12.43
N ALA A 175 -9.35 6.06 -12.77
CA ALA A 175 -8.06 6.72 -12.67
C ALA A 175 -8.14 7.85 -11.62
N THR A 176 -7.07 8.03 -10.84
CA THR A 176 -7.06 8.98 -9.71
C THR A 176 -6.09 10.15 -9.94
N GLU A 177 -5.57 10.74 -8.86
CA GLU A 177 -4.78 11.98 -8.81
C GLU A 177 -3.75 12.17 -9.94
N ALA A 178 -3.03 11.11 -10.35
CA ALA A 178 -2.03 11.26 -11.42
C ALA A 178 -2.62 11.59 -12.79
N CYS A 179 -3.76 10.98 -13.16
CA CYS A 179 -4.44 11.33 -14.41
C CYS A 179 -5.22 12.63 -14.28
N ARG A 180 -5.80 12.89 -13.11
CA ARG A 180 -6.55 14.14 -12.83
C ARG A 180 -5.68 15.39 -12.88
N SER A 181 -4.44 15.31 -12.40
CA SER A 181 -3.55 16.48 -12.23
C SER A 181 -2.51 16.65 -13.34
N ALA A 182 -2.53 15.79 -14.37
CA ALA A 182 -1.63 15.87 -15.51
C ALA A 182 -2.29 16.52 -16.73
N ALA A 183 -1.59 17.46 -17.38
CA ALA A 183 -2.07 18.13 -18.58
C ALA A 183 -2.35 17.17 -19.76
N ASN A 184 -1.67 16.03 -19.81
CA ASN A 184 -1.89 14.94 -20.77
C ASN A 184 -2.61 13.72 -20.16
N GLY A 185 -3.33 13.90 -19.05
CA GLY A 185 -4.05 12.82 -18.37
C GLY A 185 -5.16 12.20 -19.23
N GLU A 186 -5.98 13.02 -19.88
CA GLU A 186 -7.06 12.56 -20.76
C GLU A 186 -6.53 11.91 -22.04
N GLU A 187 -5.49 12.48 -22.66
CA GLU A 187 -4.78 11.90 -23.81
C GLU A 187 -4.30 10.46 -23.51
N PHE A 188 -3.73 10.26 -22.32
CA PHE A 188 -3.29 8.96 -21.87
C PHE A 188 -4.46 7.97 -21.69
N LEU A 189 -5.60 8.40 -21.15
CA LEU A 189 -6.79 7.54 -21.05
C LEU A 189 -7.41 7.24 -22.42
N GLU A 190 -7.40 8.19 -23.35
CA GLU A 190 -7.82 7.95 -24.74
C GLU A 190 -6.89 6.92 -25.42
N ARG A 191 -5.58 6.96 -25.15
CA ARG A 191 -4.62 5.94 -25.58
C ARG A 191 -4.93 4.57 -24.97
N VAL A 192 -5.29 4.50 -23.69
CA VAL A 192 -5.76 3.26 -23.04
C VAL A 192 -7.05 2.72 -23.69
N HIS A 193 -7.99 3.59 -24.05
CA HIS A 193 -9.18 3.20 -24.82
C HIS A 193 -8.82 2.71 -26.23
N LYS A 194 -7.94 3.39 -26.97
CA LYS A 194 -7.57 3.01 -28.34
C LYS A 194 -6.76 1.73 -28.44
N GLU A 195 -5.70 1.59 -27.63
CA GLU A 195 -4.82 0.40 -27.68
C GLU A 195 -5.45 -0.82 -27.02
N LEU A 196 -6.26 -0.60 -25.98
CA LEU A 196 -6.88 -1.67 -25.22
C LEU A 196 -8.39 -1.66 -25.42
N GLY A 197 -9.10 -0.58 -25.10
CA GLY A 197 -10.58 -0.55 -24.98
C GLY A 197 -11.04 -0.74 -23.54
N LEU A 198 -10.30 -0.14 -22.60
CA LEU A 198 -10.63 -0.06 -21.18
C LEU A 198 -11.09 1.38 -20.93
N ASP A 199 -12.38 1.56 -20.67
CA ASP A 199 -12.97 2.87 -20.38
C ASP A 199 -12.72 3.25 -18.93
N LEU A 200 -11.63 3.99 -18.67
CA LEU A 200 -11.30 4.50 -17.34
C LEU A 200 -11.92 5.88 -17.14
N GLU A 201 -12.66 6.07 -16.05
CA GLU A 201 -13.17 7.38 -15.62
C GLU A 201 -12.17 8.06 -14.67
N ILE A 202 -11.95 9.38 -14.80
CA ILE A 202 -11.22 10.15 -13.79
C ILE A 202 -12.22 10.47 -12.67
N VAL A 203 -12.01 9.90 -11.48
CA VAL A 203 -12.89 10.15 -10.33
C VAL A 203 -12.57 11.49 -9.65
N SER A 204 -13.55 12.08 -8.95
CA SER A 204 -13.31 13.25 -8.09
C SER A 204 -12.66 12.85 -6.75
N ARG A 205 -11.97 13.79 -6.11
CA ARG A 205 -11.38 13.59 -4.76
C ARG A 205 -12.44 13.23 -3.71
N GLU A 206 -13.64 13.81 -3.80
CA GLU A 206 -14.80 13.42 -2.98
C GLU A 206 -15.19 11.96 -3.20
N THR A 207 -15.23 11.52 -4.46
CA THR A 207 -15.56 10.14 -4.82
C THR A 207 -14.52 9.17 -4.25
N GLU A 208 -13.23 9.51 -4.32
CA GLU A 208 -12.16 8.69 -3.69
C GLU A 208 -12.36 8.58 -2.17
N ALA A 209 -12.56 9.70 -1.47
CA ALA A 209 -12.79 9.70 -0.02
C ALA A 209 -14.04 8.86 0.37
N ARG A 210 -15.15 9.03 -0.35
CA ARG A 210 -16.37 8.23 -0.12
C ARG A 210 -16.17 6.75 -0.42
N LEU A 211 -15.47 6.40 -1.49
CA LEU A 211 -15.16 5.00 -1.85
C LEU A 211 -14.22 4.35 -0.83
N ALA A 212 -13.24 5.08 -0.29
CA ALA A 212 -12.38 4.61 0.79
C ALA A 212 -13.21 4.26 2.04
N VAL A 213 -14.14 5.14 2.45
CA VAL A 213 -15.09 4.88 3.55
C VAL A 213 -15.98 3.66 3.26
N SER A 214 -16.58 3.58 2.06
CA SER A 214 -17.40 2.43 1.64
C SER A 214 -16.63 1.10 1.67
N GLY A 215 -15.36 1.10 1.21
CA GLY A 215 -14.51 -0.10 1.16
C GLY A 215 -14.00 -0.56 2.53
N CYS A 216 -13.72 0.38 3.43
CA CYS A 216 -13.24 0.08 4.79
C CYS A 216 -14.37 -0.20 5.79
N GLY A 217 -15.64 0.08 5.46
CA GLY A 217 -16.71 0.21 6.45
C GLY A 217 -16.90 -1.00 7.39
N SER A 218 -16.63 -2.22 6.93
CA SER A 218 -16.66 -3.42 7.79
C SER A 218 -15.60 -3.48 8.89
N LEU A 219 -14.63 -2.55 8.88
CA LEU A 219 -13.52 -2.44 9.83
C LEU A 219 -13.69 -1.27 10.82
N VAL A 220 -14.75 -0.46 10.70
CA VAL A 220 -15.10 0.49 11.76
C VAL A 220 -15.60 -0.29 12.97
N ASP A 221 -15.09 0.02 14.17
CA ASP A 221 -15.59 -0.59 15.41
C ASP A 221 -17.06 -0.18 15.65
N ARG A 222 -17.90 -1.16 16.01
CA ARG A 222 -19.32 -0.94 16.31
C ARG A 222 -19.55 -0.14 17.60
N ALA A 223 -18.57 -0.15 18.51
CA ALA A 223 -18.60 0.64 19.74
C ALA A 223 -18.01 2.05 19.56
N ALA A 224 -17.49 2.39 18.38
CA ALA A 224 -16.89 3.69 18.14
C ALA A 224 -17.92 4.82 18.20
N ARG A 225 -17.49 5.97 18.74
CA ARG A 225 -18.21 7.25 18.77
C ARG A 225 -17.70 8.23 17.73
N GLY A 226 -16.45 8.08 17.29
CA GLY A 226 -15.93 8.77 16.12
C GLY A 226 -14.77 8.00 15.51
N ALA A 227 -14.48 8.25 14.25
CA ALA A 227 -13.29 7.72 13.59
C ALA A 227 -12.76 8.69 12.55
N VAL A 228 -11.44 8.67 12.32
CA VAL A 228 -10.83 9.34 11.17
C VAL A 228 -10.29 8.27 10.24
N LEU A 229 -10.91 8.18 9.07
CA LEU A 229 -10.44 7.32 7.99
C LEU A 229 -9.50 8.10 7.10
N PHE A 230 -8.42 7.46 6.65
CA PHE A 230 -7.53 8.05 5.66
C PHE A 230 -6.95 7.04 4.67
N ASP A 231 -6.80 7.45 3.41
CA ASP A 231 -6.05 6.73 2.37
C ASP A 231 -4.76 7.52 2.08
N ILE A 232 -3.60 6.91 2.33
CA ILE A 232 -2.31 7.53 1.97
C ILE A 232 -1.96 7.05 0.55
N GLY A 233 -2.34 7.86 -0.42
CA GLY A 233 -2.10 7.65 -1.83
C GLY A 233 -0.68 7.97 -2.28
N GLY A 234 -0.45 7.92 -3.59
CA GLY A 234 0.84 8.28 -4.18
C GLY A 234 0.97 9.79 -4.45
N GLY A 235 -0.08 10.43 -4.96
CA GLY A 235 -0.08 11.86 -5.29
C GLY A 235 -0.85 12.72 -4.28
N SER A 236 -1.96 12.18 -3.76
CA SER A 236 -2.84 12.79 -2.75
C SER A 236 -2.94 11.89 -1.51
N SER A 237 -3.57 12.42 -0.46
CA SER A 237 -4.02 11.64 0.71
C SER A 237 -5.42 12.10 1.13
N GLU A 238 -6.39 11.20 1.07
CA GLU A 238 -7.80 11.45 1.40
C GLU A 238 -8.03 11.25 2.90
N ILE A 239 -8.80 12.13 3.53
CA ILE A 239 -9.16 12.08 4.96
C ILE A 239 -10.66 12.31 5.10
N ALA A 240 -11.35 11.44 5.83
CA ALA A 240 -12.77 11.54 6.12
C ALA A 240 -13.04 11.43 7.63
N LEU A 241 -13.77 12.40 8.17
CA LEU A 241 -14.18 12.44 9.58
C LEU A 241 -15.54 11.78 9.73
N LEU A 242 -15.61 10.70 10.51
CA LEU A 242 -16.84 9.94 10.76
C LEU A 242 -17.37 10.21 12.18
N ASP A 243 -18.57 10.79 12.27
CA ASP A 243 -19.33 10.85 13.53
C ASP A 243 -20.18 9.59 13.67
N LEU A 244 -19.91 8.85 14.75
CA LEU A 244 -20.53 7.57 15.07
C LEU A 244 -21.22 7.63 16.44
N SER A 245 -21.44 8.83 16.99
CA SER A 245 -22.06 9.08 18.30
C SER A 245 -23.42 8.38 18.43
N ALA A 246 -24.25 8.48 17.38
CA ALA A 246 -25.55 7.82 17.22
C ALA A 246 -25.47 6.32 16.81
N GLY A 247 -24.26 5.77 16.66
CA GLY A 247 -24.00 4.40 16.23
C GLY A 247 -23.81 4.24 14.72
N ALA A 248 -22.91 3.35 14.32
CA ALA A 248 -22.59 3.08 12.92
C ALA A 248 -23.74 2.38 12.16
N THR A 249 -24.20 2.97 11.05
CA THR A 249 -25.17 2.34 10.15
C THR A 249 -24.48 1.54 9.03
N ARG A 250 -25.27 0.81 8.24
CA ARG A 250 -24.79 0.00 7.11
C ARG A 250 -24.10 0.82 6.00
N ARG A 251 -24.42 2.11 5.86
CA ARG A 251 -23.80 3.03 4.89
C ARG A 251 -22.94 4.04 5.63
N LEU A 252 -21.69 3.65 5.91
CA LEU A 252 -20.76 4.50 6.67
C LEU A 252 -20.42 5.83 5.97
N SER A 253 -20.57 5.92 4.65
CA SER A 253 -20.46 7.19 3.92
C SER A 253 -21.50 8.24 4.32
N ASN A 254 -22.62 7.84 4.95
CA ASN A 254 -23.62 8.77 5.51
C ASN A 254 -23.18 9.39 6.85
N HIS A 255 -22.11 8.88 7.46
CA HIS A 255 -21.56 9.38 8.73
C HIS A 255 -20.38 10.35 8.53
N ILE A 256 -20.01 10.64 7.27
CA ILE A 256 -19.00 11.63 6.94
C ILE A 256 -19.53 13.01 7.34
N VAL A 257 -18.99 13.60 8.40
CA VAL A 257 -19.33 14.96 8.83
C VAL A 257 -18.46 16.01 8.15
N ASP A 258 -17.25 15.63 7.73
CA ASP A 258 -16.38 16.45 6.88
C ASP A 258 -15.31 15.57 6.19
N TRP A 259 -14.72 16.06 5.11
CA TRP A 259 -13.65 15.37 4.39
C TRP A 259 -12.70 16.35 3.68
N THR A 260 -11.48 15.89 3.41
CA THR A 260 -10.50 16.61 2.56
C THR A 260 -9.66 15.62 1.76
N SER A 261 -9.00 16.11 0.72
CA SER A 261 -7.96 15.40 -0.02
C SER A 261 -6.76 16.33 -0.11
N LEU A 262 -5.70 15.98 0.62
CA LEU A 262 -4.47 16.76 0.67
C LEU A 262 -3.72 16.56 -0.66
N PRO A 263 -3.14 17.61 -1.28
CA PRO A 263 -2.36 17.52 -2.52
C PRO A 263 -0.95 16.95 -2.28
N VAL A 264 -0.83 15.97 -1.38
CA VAL A 264 0.40 15.33 -0.96
C VAL A 264 0.16 13.83 -0.72
N GLY A 265 1.02 13.01 -1.30
CA GLY A 265 1.03 11.55 -1.14
C GLY A 265 2.49 11.07 -1.13
N VAL A 266 2.70 9.76 -0.99
CA VAL A 266 4.07 9.24 -0.74
C VAL A 266 5.06 9.51 -1.88
N VAL A 267 4.60 9.63 -3.13
CA VAL A 267 5.45 9.92 -4.29
C VAL A 267 5.76 11.42 -4.35
N SER A 268 4.74 12.27 -4.29
CA SER A 268 4.94 13.73 -4.39
C SER A 268 5.76 14.27 -3.20
N LEU A 269 5.61 13.73 -2.00
CA LEU A 269 6.41 14.11 -0.84
C LEU A 269 7.84 13.55 -0.90
N ALA A 270 8.03 12.30 -1.31
CA ALA A 270 9.37 11.73 -1.48
C ALA A 270 10.18 12.45 -2.59
N GLU A 271 9.53 12.91 -3.66
CA GLU A 271 10.17 13.70 -4.72
C GLU A 271 10.66 15.07 -4.21
N ARG A 272 9.88 15.75 -3.34
CA ARG A 272 10.27 17.04 -2.75
C ARG A 272 11.46 16.94 -1.80
N TYR A 273 11.56 15.84 -1.04
CA TYR A 273 12.52 15.67 0.07
C TYR A 273 13.58 14.56 -0.17
N GLY A 274 13.64 13.97 -1.37
CA GLY A 274 14.65 12.99 -1.80
C GLY A 274 14.37 11.53 -1.44
N GLY A 275 13.68 11.25 -0.33
CA GLY A 275 13.10 9.93 0.05
C GLY A 275 14.07 8.79 0.41
N ARG A 276 15.21 8.68 -0.28
CA ARG A 276 16.25 7.67 0.00
C ARG A 276 17.01 7.99 1.29
N ASN A 277 17.66 9.15 1.32
CA ASN A 277 18.41 9.64 2.46
C ASN A 277 17.60 10.80 3.05
N VAL A 278 17.00 10.57 4.21
CA VAL A 278 16.13 11.51 4.90
C VAL A 278 16.67 11.64 6.32
N SER A 279 17.22 12.80 6.65
CA SER A 279 17.66 13.08 8.03
C SER A 279 16.46 13.27 8.96
N PRO A 280 16.65 13.22 10.30
CA PRO A 280 15.59 13.53 11.26
C PRO A 280 14.94 14.91 11.02
N GLU A 281 15.74 15.91 10.63
CA GLU A 281 15.27 17.26 10.31
C GLU A 281 14.44 17.28 9.02
N GLN A 282 14.86 16.53 7.99
CA GLN A 282 14.08 16.39 6.75
C GLN A 282 12.77 15.62 7.00
N PHE A 283 12.78 14.60 7.85
CA PHE A 283 11.57 13.88 8.25
C PHE A 283 10.61 14.80 9.00
N GLN A 284 11.10 15.59 9.96
CA GLN A 284 10.26 16.57 10.67
C GLN A 284 9.72 17.64 9.71
N ALA A 285 10.52 18.13 8.76
CA ALA A 285 10.06 19.06 7.73
C ALA A 285 8.98 18.45 6.80
N MET A 286 9.04 17.14 6.47
CA MET A 286 7.95 16.45 5.77
C MET A 286 6.67 16.41 6.62
N VAL A 287 6.78 16.17 7.93
CA VAL A 287 5.63 16.17 8.85
C VAL A 287 5.01 17.56 8.94
N ASP A 288 5.82 18.61 9.01
CA ASP A 288 5.36 20.00 9.11
C ASP A 288 4.69 20.49 7.81
N ASP A 289 5.22 20.12 6.64
CA ASP A 289 4.61 20.33 5.32
C ASP A 289 3.18 19.75 5.26
N VAL A 290 3.03 18.46 5.60
CA VAL A 290 1.71 17.80 5.64
C VAL A 290 0.80 18.39 6.73
N SER A 291 1.36 18.74 7.90
CA SER A 291 0.60 19.38 8.98
C SER A 291 0.08 20.75 8.57
N SER A 292 0.79 21.50 7.71
CA SER A 292 0.33 22.78 7.17
C SER A 292 -0.90 22.62 6.28
N HIS A 293 -0.93 21.58 5.42
CA HIS A 293 -2.10 21.25 4.62
C HIS A 293 -3.28 20.79 5.48
N ILE A 294 -3.03 20.05 6.56
CA ILE A 294 -4.07 19.63 7.52
C ILE A 294 -4.61 20.84 8.30
N ALA A 295 -3.77 21.80 8.69
CA ALA A 295 -4.19 23.01 9.38
C ALA A 295 -5.13 23.89 8.53
N GLN A 296 -5.02 23.84 7.20
CA GLN A 296 -5.89 24.53 6.25
C GLN A 296 -7.26 23.86 6.07
N PHE A 297 -7.48 22.64 6.56
CA PHE A 297 -8.76 21.94 6.45
C PHE A 297 -9.78 22.51 7.47
N PRO A 298 -10.85 23.22 7.04
CA PRO A 298 -11.75 23.89 7.98
C PRO A 298 -12.53 22.91 8.88
N GLY A 299 -12.78 21.70 8.37
CA GLY A 299 -13.50 20.64 9.07
C GLY A 299 -12.70 19.90 10.14
N LYS A 300 -11.38 20.14 10.26
CA LYS A 300 -10.47 19.28 11.04
C LYS A 300 -10.88 19.06 12.50
N ASP A 301 -11.57 20.03 13.11
CA ASP A 301 -11.97 19.98 14.52
C ASP A 301 -13.41 19.47 14.75
N ARG A 302 -14.16 19.03 13.71
CA ARG A 302 -15.55 18.54 13.87
C ARG A 302 -15.71 17.33 14.80
N LEU A 303 -14.64 16.59 15.06
CA LEU A 303 -14.63 15.46 16.01
C LEU A 303 -13.91 15.76 17.33
N ALA A 304 -13.66 17.04 17.65
CA ALA A 304 -12.90 17.44 18.86
C ALA A 304 -13.49 16.87 20.16
N GLU A 305 -14.80 16.65 20.24
CA GLU A 305 -15.45 16.00 21.39
C GLU A 305 -15.10 14.51 21.56
N HIS A 306 -14.54 13.86 20.55
CA HIS A 306 -14.21 12.42 20.55
C HIS A 306 -12.71 12.16 20.46
N VAL A 307 -11.93 13.03 19.81
CA VAL A 307 -10.47 12.92 19.67
C VAL A 307 -9.81 12.63 21.04
N GLY A 308 -8.88 11.68 21.06
CA GLY A 308 -8.16 11.23 22.25
C GLY A 308 -8.96 10.37 23.25
N LYS A 309 -10.29 10.27 23.13
CA LYS A 309 -11.15 9.56 24.09
C LYS A 309 -11.37 8.09 23.74
N ALA A 310 -11.89 7.32 24.70
CA ALA A 310 -12.35 5.96 24.46
C ALA A 310 -13.47 5.94 23.39
N GLY A 311 -13.43 4.96 22.49
CA GLY A 311 -14.34 4.89 21.34
C GLY A 311 -13.95 5.77 20.14
N PHE A 312 -12.81 6.47 20.19
CA PHE A 312 -12.23 7.13 19.02
C PHE A 312 -11.05 6.33 18.47
N HIS A 313 -10.97 6.19 17.15
CA HIS A 313 -9.86 5.48 16.49
C HIS A 313 -9.51 6.05 15.11
N LEU A 314 -8.27 5.81 14.70
CA LEU A 314 -7.84 6.01 13.31
C LEU A 314 -8.11 4.73 12.49
N LEU A 315 -8.47 4.88 11.22
CA LEU A 315 -8.65 3.77 10.27
C LEU A 315 -7.89 4.09 8.98
N GLY A 316 -6.65 3.64 8.89
CA GLY A 316 -5.78 3.88 7.75
C GLY A 316 -5.92 2.79 6.68
N THR A 317 -5.82 3.17 5.42
CA THR A 317 -5.72 2.23 4.29
C THR A 317 -4.51 2.49 3.37
N SER A 318 -4.35 1.64 2.37
CA SER A 318 -3.35 1.68 1.30
C SER A 318 -1.92 1.35 1.75
N GLY A 319 -0.94 1.65 0.89
CA GLY A 319 0.39 1.05 0.91
C GLY A 319 1.18 1.32 2.20
N THR A 320 1.05 2.52 2.77
CA THR A 320 1.82 2.94 3.95
C THR A 320 1.50 2.07 5.17
N VAL A 321 0.26 2.12 5.65
CA VAL A 321 -0.15 1.42 6.88
C VAL A 321 -0.12 -0.10 6.74
N THR A 322 -0.39 -0.64 5.54
CA THR A 322 -0.24 -2.08 5.27
C THR A 322 1.22 -2.53 5.27
N THR A 323 2.14 -1.69 4.83
CA THR A 323 3.60 -1.93 4.96
C THR A 323 4.00 -1.91 6.43
N LEU A 324 3.59 -0.88 7.17
CA LEU A 324 3.88 -0.74 8.60
C LEU A 324 3.36 -1.94 9.42
N ALA A 325 2.13 -2.39 9.17
CA ALA A 325 1.60 -3.62 9.77
C ALA A 325 2.47 -4.85 9.47
N GLY A 326 2.92 -5.03 8.22
CA GLY A 326 3.80 -6.14 7.84
C GLY A 326 5.16 -6.09 8.54
N VAL A 327 5.72 -4.89 8.74
CA VAL A 327 6.97 -4.70 9.51
C VAL A 327 6.75 -4.96 11.00
N HIS A 328 5.66 -4.44 11.59
CA HIS A 328 5.30 -4.67 13.00
C HIS A 328 5.14 -6.17 13.32
N LEU A 329 4.47 -6.90 12.42
CA LEU A 329 4.28 -8.35 12.52
C LEU A 329 5.54 -9.18 12.16
N GLY A 330 6.63 -8.54 11.73
CA GLY A 330 7.88 -9.22 11.35
C GLY A 330 7.76 -10.18 10.17
N LEU A 331 6.83 -9.94 9.24
CA LEU A 331 6.48 -10.92 8.20
C LEU A 331 7.64 -11.14 7.20
N GLU A 332 8.00 -12.39 6.97
CA GLU A 332 8.95 -12.78 5.90
C GLU A 332 8.42 -12.51 4.48
N ARG A 333 7.10 -12.39 4.35
CA ARG A 333 6.37 -12.03 3.13
C ARG A 333 5.02 -11.45 3.51
N TYR A 334 4.58 -10.41 2.80
CA TYR A 334 3.26 -9.81 2.98
C TYR A 334 2.11 -10.84 2.92
N ASP A 335 1.30 -10.90 3.99
CA ASP A 335 0.08 -11.72 4.08
C ASP A 335 -1.10 -10.86 4.51
N ARG A 336 -1.98 -10.55 3.55
CA ARG A 336 -3.21 -9.78 3.75
C ARG A 336 -4.08 -10.31 4.90
N ARG A 337 -4.07 -11.61 5.18
CA ARG A 337 -4.93 -12.23 6.22
C ARG A 337 -4.50 -11.85 7.64
N GLN A 338 -3.25 -11.43 7.81
CA GLN A 338 -2.68 -11.01 9.09
C GLN A 338 -2.68 -9.48 9.24
N VAL A 339 -2.58 -8.77 8.11
CA VAL A 339 -2.56 -7.30 8.04
C VAL A 339 -3.96 -6.67 8.08
N ASP A 340 -4.93 -7.25 7.37
CA ASP A 340 -6.25 -6.64 7.17
C ASP A 340 -7.11 -6.68 8.45
N GLY A 341 -7.40 -5.51 9.00
CA GLY A 341 -8.15 -5.34 10.24
C GLY A 341 -7.30 -5.34 11.52
N LEU A 342 -5.97 -5.43 11.42
CA LEU A 342 -5.03 -5.35 12.54
C LEU A 342 -5.21 -4.04 13.31
N TRP A 343 -5.12 -4.12 14.64
CA TRP A 343 -5.07 -2.97 15.53
C TRP A 343 -3.64 -2.73 16.00
N LEU A 344 -3.20 -1.47 15.99
CA LEU A 344 -1.93 -0.99 16.51
C LEU A 344 -2.21 0.08 17.56
N ARG A 345 -1.58 -0.02 18.73
CA ARG A 345 -1.60 1.01 19.78
C ARG A 345 -0.79 2.21 19.33
N ASN A 346 -1.13 3.39 19.84
CA ASN A 346 -0.42 4.64 19.49
C ASN A 346 1.11 4.51 19.72
N ALA A 347 1.53 3.97 20.87
CA ALA A 347 2.95 3.75 21.18
C ALA A 347 3.65 2.84 20.14
N GLU A 348 3.02 1.73 19.74
CA GLU A 348 3.59 0.77 18.76
C GLU A 348 3.80 1.42 17.40
N VAL A 349 2.91 2.34 16.98
CA VAL A 349 3.09 3.11 15.73
C VAL A 349 4.24 4.10 15.87
N SER A 350 4.41 4.78 17.01
CA SER A 350 5.54 5.69 17.25
C SER A 350 6.88 4.95 17.26
N GLU A 351 6.99 3.85 18.00
CA GLU A 351 8.18 2.99 18.05
C GLU A 351 8.54 2.42 16.68
N LEU A 352 7.54 2.08 15.88
CA LEU A 352 7.74 1.56 14.52
C LEU A 352 8.23 2.65 13.57
N VAL A 353 7.63 3.85 13.61
CA VAL A 353 8.06 4.99 12.78
C VAL A 353 9.49 5.39 13.12
N ALA A 354 9.82 5.56 14.41
CA ALA A 354 11.18 5.90 14.84
C ALA A 354 12.22 4.89 14.32
N ARG A 355 11.96 3.59 14.53
CA ARG A 355 12.83 2.49 14.07
C ARG A 355 13.04 2.46 12.55
N ILE A 356 12.02 2.80 11.77
CA ILE A 356 12.12 2.85 10.29
C ILE A 356 12.86 4.13 9.84
N CYS A 357 12.75 5.24 10.57
CA CYS A 357 13.56 6.44 10.33
C CYS A 357 15.04 6.21 10.61
N ASP A 358 15.38 5.38 11.61
CA ASP A 358 16.76 4.99 11.92
C ASP A 358 17.38 4.02 10.90
N TRP A 359 16.57 3.40 10.02
CA TRP A 359 17.06 2.47 9.00
C TRP A 359 17.70 3.15 7.79
N SER A 360 18.86 2.62 7.41
CA SER A 360 19.50 2.90 6.13
C SER A 360 18.57 2.57 4.96
N PHE A 361 18.89 3.08 3.77
CA PHE A 361 18.14 2.77 2.56
C PHE A 361 18.24 1.26 2.22
N GLU A 362 19.39 0.68 2.53
CA GLU A 362 19.77 -0.72 2.35
C GLU A 362 18.96 -1.64 3.29
N GLU A 363 18.81 -1.27 4.57
CA GLU A 363 17.96 -1.98 5.54
C GLU A 363 16.47 -1.91 5.15
N ARG A 364 16.01 -0.75 4.66
CA ARG A 364 14.66 -0.62 4.08
C ARG A 364 14.45 -1.49 2.84
N ILE A 365 15.46 -1.66 1.99
CA ILE A 365 15.40 -2.59 0.84
C ILE A 365 15.38 -4.05 1.31
N ALA A 366 16.19 -4.39 2.32
CA ALA A 366 16.32 -5.74 2.87
C ALA A 366 15.06 -6.23 3.60
N ASN A 367 14.24 -5.31 4.12
CA ASN A 367 12.97 -5.62 4.77
C ASN A 367 11.95 -6.23 3.78
N PRO A 368 11.39 -7.44 4.03
CA PRO A 368 10.52 -8.12 3.07
C PRO A 368 9.15 -7.46 2.81
N CYS A 369 8.68 -6.59 3.69
CA CYS A 369 7.41 -5.87 3.53
C CYS A 369 7.57 -4.50 2.84
N ILE A 370 8.75 -3.88 2.95
CA ILE A 370 9.08 -2.63 2.27
C ILE A 370 9.60 -2.94 0.86
N GLY A 371 10.76 -3.59 0.76
CA GLY A 371 11.42 -3.93 -0.51
C GLY A 371 11.89 -2.73 -1.33
N SER A 372 12.62 -3.00 -2.40
CA SER A 372 13.23 -1.96 -3.25
C SER A 372 12.23 -1.05 -3.96
N GLU A 373 11.00 -1.50 -4.22
CA GLU A 373 9.98 -0.70 -4.90
C GLU A 373 9.29 0.34 -3.98
N ARG A 374 9.52 0.29 -2.65
CA ARG A 374 8.95 1.23 -1.66
C ARG A 374 9.96 1.85 -0.69
N ALA A 375 11.21 1.40 -0.65
CA ALA A 375 12.22 1.88 0.30
C ALA A 375 12.46 3.40 0.25
N ASP A 376 12.27 4.01 -0.92
CA ASP A 376 12.36 5.45 -1.19
C ASP A 376 11.08 6.24 -0.86
N LEU A 377 9.95 5.55 -0.62
CA LEU A 377 8.64 6.13 -0.35
C LEU A 377 8.17 5.95 1.09
N VAL A 378 8.71 4.97 1.82
CA VAL A 378 8.20 4.56 3.14
C VAL A 378 8.28 5.69 4.19
N LEU A 379 9.35 6.49 4.19
CA LEU A 379 9.53 7.59 5.14
C LEU A 379 8.55 8.74 4.88
N ALA A 380 8.29 9.07 3.61
CA ALA A 380 7.24 10.02 3.24
C ALA A 380 5.85 9.54 3.70
N GLY A 381 5.56 8.24 3.57
CA GLY A 381 4.35 7.64 4.14
C GLY A 381 4.28 7.75 5.67
N CYS A 382 5.38 7.51 6.37
CA CYS A 382 5.46 7.67 7.82
C CYS A 382 5.24 9.13 8.25
N ALA A 383 5.77 10.11 7.50
CA ALA A 383 5.57 11.53 7.78
C ALA A 383 4.10 11.96 7.61
N ILE A 384 3.42 11.49 6.55
CA ILE A 384 1.98 11.76 6.34
C ILE A 384 1.16 11.14 7.48
N LEU A 385 1.44 9.89 7.85
CA LEU A 385 0.77 9.22 8.96
C LEU A 385 0.98 9.97 10.28
N GLU A 386 2.20 10.44 10.54
CA GLU A 386 2.54 11.16 11.76
C GLU A 386 1.84 12.53 11.84
N ALA A 387 1.77 13.29 10.74
CA ALA A 387 0.98 14.53 10.67
C ALA A 387 -0.51 14.29 10.99
N ILE A 388 -1.11 13.23 10.44
CA ILE A 388 -2.49 12.81 10.73
C ILE A 388 -2.64 12.44 12.22
N ARG A 389 -1.71 11.69 12.80
CA ARG A 389 -1.73 11.29 14.22
C ARG A 389 -1.60 12.47 15.17
N ARG A 390 -0.86 13.52 14.78
CA ARG A 390 -0.70 14.75 15.56
C ARG A 390 -1.97 15.61 15.55
N GLN A 391 -2.69 15.72 14.42
CA GLN A 391 -3.97 16.43 14.36
C GLN A 391 -5.11 15.66 15.04
N TRP A 392 -5.16 14.33 14.87
CA TRP A 392 -6.20 13.48 15.46
C TRP A 392 -5.60 12.39 16.36
N PRO A 393 -5.11 12.73 17.57
CA PRO A 393 -4.65 11.75 18.54
C PRO A 393 -5.70 10.68 18.82
N ALA A 394 -5.32 9.41 18.66
CA ALA A 394 -6.16 8.27 18.98
C ALA A 394 -5.36 7.22 19.77
N PRO A 395 -6.00 6.49 20.71
CA PRO A 395 -5.36 5.39 21.43
C PRO A 395 -4.90 4.25 20.49
N VAL A 396 -5.64 4.03 19.40
CA VAL A 396 -5.42 2.95 18.44
C VAL A 396 -5.61 3.39 16.99
N LEU A 397 -4.82 2.78 16.11
CA LEU A 397 -4.93 2.80 14.65
C LEU A 397 -5.37 1.40 14.19
N ARG A 398 -6.38 1.33 13.34
CA ARG A 398 -6.73 0.12 12.61
C ARG A 398 -6.20 0.18 11.18
N VAL A 399 -5.69 -0.94 10.71
CA VAL A 399 -5.13 -1.10 9.37
C VAL A 399 -6.15 -1.78 8.46
N ALA A 400 -6.38 -1.22 7.28
CA ALA A 400 -7.19 -1.82 6.22
C ALA A 400 -6.31 -2.16 5.01
N ASP A 401 -6.38 -3.41 4.53
CA ASP A 401 -5.98 -3.75 3.16
C ASP A 401 -7.23 -3.72 2.27
N ARG A 402 -8.02 -2.65 2.38
CA ARG A 402 -9.27 -2.43 1.63
C ARG A 402 -9.43 -0.95 1.36
N GLY A 403 -9.83 -0.55 0.17
CA GLY A 403 -10.02 0.87 -0.14
C GLY A 403 -10.93 1.06 -1.34
N LEU A 404 -10.54 1.94 -2.25
CA LEU A 404 -11.35 2.37 -3.41
C LEU A 404 -11.95 1.18 -4.20
N ARG A 405 -11.16 0.14 -4.51
CA ARG A 405 -11.64 -1.05 -5.23
C ARG A 405 -12.72 -1.81 -4.47
N GLU A 406 -12.51 -2.05 -3.19
CA GLU A 406 -13.52 -2.69 -2.33
C GLU A 406 -14.78 -1.83 -2.20
N GLY A 407 -14.63 -0.49 -2.16
CA GLY A 407 -15.73 0.47 -2.24
C GLY A 407 -16.53 0.34 -3.54
N LEU A 408 -15.86 0.34 -4.69
CA LEU A 408 -16.48 0.17 -6.02
C LEU A 408 -17.26 -1.16 -6.13
N LEU A 409 -16.67 -2.27 -5.66
CA LEU A 409 -17.33 -3.58 -5.63
C LEU A 409 -18.59 -3.55 -4.76
N ILE A 410 -18.52 -2.94 -3.57
CA ILE A 410 -19.67 -2.81 -2.67
C ILE A 410 -20.76 -1.92 -3.29
N GLU A 411 -20.41 -0.76 -3.85
CA GLU A 411 -21.40 0.16 -4.45
C GLU A 411 -22.12 -0.48 -5.65
N MET A 412 -21.41 -1.18 -6.55
CA MET A 412 -22.03 -1.96 -7.62
C MET A 412 -22.98 -3.04 -7.10
N MET A 413 -22.54 -3.87 -6.14
CA MET A 413 -23.37 -4.94 -5.58
C MET A 413 -24.58 -4.41 -4.78
N VAL A 414 -24.48 -3.22 -4.18
CA VAL A 414 -25.63 -2.52 -3.56
C VAL A 414 -26.61 -2.01 -4.62
N ALA A 415 -26.11 -1.39 -5.69
CA ALA A 415 -26.93 -0.85 -6.78
C ALA A 415 -27.74 -1.94 -7.49
N ASP A 416 -27.11 -3.06 -7.82
CA ASP A 416 -27.73 -4.23 -8.45
C ASP A 416 -28.68 -5.01 -7.50
N GLY A 417 -28.81 -4.59 -6.24
CA GLY A 417 -29.71 -5.20 -5.28
C GLY A 417 -29.34 -6.64 -4.90
N VAL A 418 -28.08 -7.04 -5.09
CA VAL A 418 -27.58 -8.42 -4.89
C VAL A 418 -28.02 -8.98 -3.54
N TRP A 419 -27.81 -8.22 -2.47
CA TRP A 419 -28.13 -8.61 -1.09
C TRP A 419 -29.59 -8.32 -0.66
N ARG A 420 -30.44 -7.83 -1.57
CA ARG A 420 -31.91 -7.73 -1.35
C ARG A 420 -32.64 -9.02 -1.74
N ARG A 421 -32.06 -9.83 -2.64
CA ARG A 421 -32.68 -11.09 -3.10
C ARG A 421 -32.60 -12.21 -2.04
N GLU A 422 -31.46 -12.34 -1.36
CA GLU A 422 -31.28 -13.34 -0.29
C GLU A 422 -32.25 -13.15 0.88
N SER A 423 -32.55 -11.91 1.27
CA SER A 423 -33.43 -11.61 2.41
C SER A 423 -34.92 -11.88 2.12
N GLN A 424 -35.34 -11.89 0.85
CA GLN A 424 -36.66 -12.39 0.45
C GLN A 424 -36.69 -13.92 0.41
N GLN A 425 -35.68 -14.58 -0.16
CA GLN A 425 -35.61 -16.05 -0.22
C GLN A 425 -35.49 -16.70 1.17
N ASN A 426 -34.72 -16.12 2.09
CA ASN A 426 -34.66 -16.62 3.47
C ASN A 426 -35.96 -16.38 4.25
N ARG A 427 -36.71 -15.30 3.98
CA ARG A 427 -38.05 -15.11 4.58
C ARG A 427 -39.03 -16.17 4.09
N MET A 428 -39.07 -16.46 2.79
CA MET A 428 -39.94 -17.50 2.23
C MET A 428 -39.62 -18.91 2.77
N ARG A 429 -38.35 -19.19 3.10
CA ARG A 429 -37.90 -20.45 3.71
C ARG A 429 -38.09 -20.55 5.23
N GLN A 430 -38.55 -19.48 5.88
CA GLN A 430 -38.91 -19.46 7.30
C GLN A 430 -40.42 -19.34 7.52
N SER A 431 -41.18 -19.13 6.44
CA SER A 431 -42.65 -19.07 6.41
C SER A 431 -43.27 -20.31 5.75
N ALA A 432 -42.49 -21.37 5.57
CA ALA A 432 -42.85 -22.67 5.01
C ALA A 432 -42.11 -23.76 5.82
#